data_AF-A0A8J7WXR0-F1
#
_entry.id   AF-A0A8J7WXR0-F1
#
_cell.length_a   1.000
_cell.length_b   1.000
_cell.length_c   1.000
_cell.angle_alpha   90.00
_cell.angle_beta   90.00
_cell.angle_gamma   90.00
#
_symmetry.space_group_name_H-M   'P 1'
#
loop_
_entity.id
_entity.type
_entity.pdbx_description
1 polymer ?
#
loop_
_entity_poly.entity_id
_entity_poly.type
_entity_poly.pdbx_seq_one_letter_code
_entity_poly.pdbx_strand_id
1 'polypeptide(L)'
;MDLARFPRRRYTPGKTSLEFLPNFTKALNGPNIYIKRDDLLGLTSGGNKTRKLEFLVADALAQGADTLITCGAIQSNHCRLTLAAAVKEGLKCRLVLEERVPKSYNPQASGNNFLFRLLGTEKIEVMPGGSDMMAAMEKEADKLAAEGRKGYIIPGGGSNSIGATGYVACAQELQEQFFDQGLVIDRLVVASGSTGTHAGLLTGFVGCNVNIP
;
A
#
# COMPACT_ATOMS: atom_id res chain seq x y z
N MET A 1 -2.81 -16.39 14.52
CA MET A 1 -3.17 -14.99 14.84
C MET A 1 -4.62 -14.72 14.49
N ASP A 2 -5.37 -14.03 15.34
CA ASP A 2 -6.76 -13.65 15.10
C ASP A 2 -6.86 -12.25 14.49
N LEU A 3 -6.92 -12.18 13.15
CA LEU A 3 -7.06 -10.92 12.42
C LEU A 3 -8.50 -10.39 12.38
N ALA A 4 -9.50 -11.17 12.81
CA ALA A 4 -10.90 -10.74 12.81
C ALA A 4 -11.15 -9.57 13.77
N ARG A 5 -10.24 -9.35 14.72
CA ARG A 5 -10.27 -8.25 15.69
C ARG A 5 -9.89 -6.88 15.11
N PHE A 6 -9.35 -6.84 13.89
CA PHE A 6 -8.90 -5.60 13.26
C PHE A 6 -9.90 -5.17 12.17
N PRO A 7 -10.42 -3.94 12.22
CA PRO A 7 -11.26 -3.40 11.16
C PRO A 7 -10.56 -3.46 9.81
N ARG A 8 -11.29 -3.89 8.78
CA ARG A 8 -10.76 -4.07 7.42
C ARG A 8 -11.79 -3.70 6.37
N ARG A 9 -11.42 -2.82 5.44
CA ARG A 9 -12.13 -2.60 4.18
C ARG A 9 -11.69 -3.65 3.16
N ARG A 10 -12.53 -4.00 2.20
CA ARG A 10 -12.16 -4.97 1.14
C ARG A 10 -12.10 -4.28 -0.22
N TYR A 11 -10.89 -4.20 -0.77
CA TYR A 11 -10.64 -3.58 -2.06
C TYR A 11 -10.34 -4.59 -3.16
N THR A 12 -9.86 -5.78 -2.80
CA THR A 12 -9.69 -6.90 -3.74
C THR A 12 -10.65 -8.03 -3.37
N PRO A 13 -11.56 -8.43 -4.25
CA PRO A 13 -12.37 -9.62 -4.01
C PRO A 13 -11.49 -10.86 -4.18
N GLY A 14 -11.22 -11.56 -3.08
CA GLY A 14 -10.48 -12.83 -3.08
C GLY A 14 -8.97 -12.72 -2.91
N LYS A 15 -8.30 -13.86 -3.05
CA LYS A 15 -6.84 -14.02 -2.93
C LYS A 15 -6.19 -13.77 -4.28
N THR A 16 -5.05 -13.08 -4.32
CA THR A 16 -4.32 -12.91 -5.59
C THR A 16 -3.66 -14.23 -6.01
N SER A 17 -3.46 -14.46 -7.31
CA SER A 17 -2.87 -15.70 -7.80
C SER A 17 -1.45 -15.92 -7.29
N LEU A 18 -1.10 -17.19 -7.03
CA LEU A 18 0.28 -17.66 -6.87
C LEU A 18 0.58 -18.52 -8.11
N GLU A 19 1.45 -18.03 -8.99
CA GLU A 19 1.64 -18.58 -10.34
C GLU A 19 3.04 -19.16 -10.50
N PHE A 20 3.15 -20.38 -11.04
CA PHE A 20 4.43 -20.95 -11.44
C PHE A 20 4.95 -20.25 -12.71
N LEU A 21 6.26 -19.94 -12.73
CA LEU A 21 6.94 -19.28 -13.84
C LEU A 21 7.86 -20.28 -14.57
N PRO A 22 7.33 -21.16 -15.44
CA PRO A 22 8.10 -22.24 -16.08
C PRO A 22 9.22 -21.71 -16.99
N ASN A 23 8.93 -20.65 -17.76
CA ASN A 23 9.92 -20.07 -18.68
C ASN A 23 11.07 -19.38 -17.92
N PHE A 24 10.76 -18.71 -16.81
CA PHE A 24 11.78 -18.03 -16.01
C PHE A 24 12.63 -19.04 -15.23
N THR A 25 11.99 -20.06 -14.65
CA THR A 25 12.66 -21.24 -14.07
C THR A 25 13.62 -21.87 -15.07
N LYS A 26 13.17 -22.13 -16.30
CA LYS A 26 14.01 -22.69 -17.37
C LYS A 26 15.17 -21.77 -17.75
N ALA A 27 14.92 -20.48 -17.89
CA ALA A 27 15.96 -19.51 -18.27
C ALA A 27 17.11 -19.42 -17.26
N LEU A 28 16.84 -19.73 -15.98
CA LEU A 28 17.82 -19.74 -14.91
C LEU A 28 18.42 -21.13 -14.61
N ASN A 29 17.99 -22.18 -15.32
CA ASN A 29 18.28 -23.58 -15.00
C ASN A 29 17.90 -23.94 -13.55
N GLY A 30 16.73 -23.46 -13.12
CA GLY A 30 16.25 -23.53 -11.74
C GLY A 30 16.55 -22.26 -10.92
N PRO A 31 16.08 -22.17 -9.67
CA PRO A 31 15.10 -23.05 -8.99
C PRO A 31 13.68 -22.92 -9.59
N ASN A 32 12.69 -23.67 -9.06
CA ASN A 32 11.28 -23.43 -9.38
C ASN A 32 10.85 -22.06 -8.84
N ILE A 33 10.42 -21.17 -9.72
CA ILE A 33 10.04 -19.81 -9.36
C ILE A 33 8.53 -19.63 -9.45
N TYR A 34 7.96 -19.07 -8.38
CA TYR A 34 6.57 -18.68 -8.31
C TYR A 34 6.45 -17.18 -8.07
N ILE A 35 5.34 -16.59 -8.50
CA ILE A 35 5.03 -15.18 -8.24
C ILE A 35 3.67 -15.03 -7.57
N LYS A 36 3.64 -14.29 -6.48
CA LYS A 36 2.42 -13.81 -5.83
C LYS A 36 1.97 -12.52 -6.52
N ARG A 37 0.87 -12.57 -7.28
CA ARG A 37 0.40 -11.49 -8.17
C ARG A 37 -0.31 -10.34 -7.44
N ASP A 38 0.37 -9.73 -6.47
CA ASP A 38 -0.14 -8.55 -5.76
C ASP A 38 -0.26 -7.31 -6.67
N ASP A 39 0.31 -7.32 -7.87
CA ASP A 39 0.01 -6.36 -8.92
C ASP A 39 -1.47 -6.39 -9.36
N LEU A 40 -2.16 -7.52 -9.19
CA LEU A 40 -3.58 -7.71 -9.51
C LEU A 40 -4.54 -7.32 -8.37
N LEU A 41 -4.04 -6.73 -7.28
CA LEU A 41 -4.90 -6.20 -6.22
C LEU A 41 -5.84 -5.10 -6.76
N GLY A 42 -6.94 -4.84 -6.07
CA GLY A 42 -7.93 -3.84 -6.45
C GLY A 42 -7.47 -2.39 -6.25
N LEU A 43 -8.41 -1.46 -6.47
CA LEU A 43 -8.19 -0.01 -6.69
C LEU A 43 -7.61 0.28 -8.09
N THR A 44 -7.13 1.50 -8.34
CA THR A 44 -6.65 1.94 -9.65
C THR A 44 -5.34 1.24 -10.03
N SER A 45 -5.43 0.12 -10.75
CA SER A 45 -4.30 -0.70 -11.21
C SER A 45 -3.45 -1.33 -10.10
N GLY A 46 -4.03 -1.56 -8.92
CA GLY A 46 -3.52 -2.52 -7.93
C GLY A 46 -2.13 -2.28 -7.35
N GLY A 47 -1.59 -3.32 -6.71
CA GLY A 47 -0.27 -3.29 -6.09
C GLY A 47 -0.30 -3.38 -4.56
N ASN A 48 0.89 -3.62 -4.00
CA ASN A 48 1.07 -3.99 -2.59
C ASN A 48 0.41 -3.06 -1.56
N LYS A 49 0.30 -1.76 -1.86
CA LYS A 49 -0.28 -0.80 -0.91
C LYS A 49 -1.76 -1.01 -0.67
N THR A 50 -2.49 -1.63 -1.61
CA THR A 50 -3.91 -1.94 -1.44
C THR A 50 -4.15 -2.76 -0.18
N ARG A 51 -3.36 -3.82 0.07
CA ARG A 51 -3.48 -4.64 1.29
C ARG A 51 -3.31 -3.83 2.58
N LYS A 52 -2.40 -2.86 2.58
CA LYS A 52 -2.17 -2.00 3.75
C LYS A 52 -3.32 -1.01 3.97
N LEU A 53 -3.80 -0.43 2.87
CA LEU A 53 -4.88 0.55 2.88
C LEU A 53 -6.21 -0.04 3.35
N GLU A 54 -6.44 -1.34 3.15
CA GLU A 54 -7.63 -2.01 3.70
C GLU A 54 -7.77 -1.84 5.22
N PHE A 55 -6.66 -1.80 5.96
CA PHE A 55 -6.66 -1.60 7.42
C PHE A 55 -6.56 -0.11 7.80
N LEU A 56 -5.68 0.63 7.12
CA LEU A 56 -5.48 2.06 7.39
C LEU A 56 -6.76 2.88 7.14
N VAL A 57 -7.48 2.58 6.05
CA VAL A 57 -8.71 3.31 5.73
C VAL A 57 -9.85 2.88 6.66
N ALA A 58 -9.87 1.63 7.11
CA ALA A 58 -10.81 1.20 8.14
C ALA A 58 -10.61 1.96 9.45
N ASP A 59 -9.35 2.15 9.86
CA ASP A 59 -8.99 2.96 11.04
C ASP A 59 -9.35 4.44 10.84
N ALA A 60 -9.06 5.03 9.67
CA ALA A 60 -9.43 6.41 9.35
C ALA A 60 -10.95 6.64 9.46
N LEU A 61 -11.76 5.71 8.92
CA LEU A 61 -13.21 5.76 9.00
C LEU A 61 -13.71 5.59 10.45
N ALA A 62 -13.12 4.66 11.21
CA ALA A 62 -13.47 4.47 12.62
C ALA A 62 -13.18 5.72 13.47
N GLN A 63 -12.14 6.48 13.10
CA GLN A 63 -11.82 7.75 13.72
C GLN A 63 -12.67 8.92 13.19
N GLY A 64 -13.57 8.71 12.22
CA GLY A 64 -14.42 9.76 11.66
C GLY A 64 -13.66 10.78 10.84
N ALA A 65 -12.55 10.39 10.19
CA ALA A 65 -11.85 11.27 9.26
C ALA A 65 -12.69 11.51 7.99
N ASP A 66 -12.67 12.73 7.47
CA ASP A 66 -13.25 13.05 6.15
C ASP A 66 -12.19 13.15 5.04
N THR A 67 -10.91 13.26 5.41
CA THR A 67 -9.82 13.47 4.46
C THR A 67 -8.62 12.57 4.78
N LEU A 68 -8.10 11.86 3.78
CA LEU A 68 -6.82 11.15 3.87
C LEU A 68 -5.67 12.07 3.44
N ILE A 69 -4.61 12.11 4.23
CA ILE A 69 -3.38 12.85 3.91
C ILE A 69 -2.25 11.83 3.76
N THR A 70 -1.48 11.90 2.68
CA THR A 70 -0.36 10.97 2.48
C THR A 70 0.76 11.63 1.70
N CYS A 71 1.95 11.04 1.79
CA CYS A 71 3.12 11.50 1.04
C CYS A 71 3.73 10.43 0.12
N GLY A 72 4.54 10.89 -0.83
CA GLY A 72 5.37 10.05 -1.69
C GLY A 72 6.09 10.84 -2.77
N ALA A 73 6.90 10.15 -3.60
CA ALA A 73 7.53 10.79 -4.76
C ALA A 73 6.48 11.23 -5.81
N ILE A 74 6.89 12.08 -6.76
CA ILE A 74 6.03 12.59 -7.84
C ILE A 74 5.18 11.53 -8.55
N GLN A 75 5.73 10.34 -8.83
CA GLN A 75 5.00 9.22 -9.45
C GLN A 75 4.63 8.11 -8.46
N SER A 76 4.29 8.46 -7.21
CA SER A 76 4.05 7.48 -6.15
C SER A 76 2.83 6.58 -6.40
N ASN A 77 3.06 5.27 -6.52
CA ASN A 77 2.00 4.26 -6.52
C ASN A 77 1.20 4.27 -5.21
N HIS A 78 1.83 4.65 -4.09
CA HIS A 78 1.13 4.75 -2.81
C HIS A 78 0.12 5.90 -2.81
N CYS A 79 0.51 7.09 -3.25
CA CYS A 79 -0.40 8.23 -3.35
C CYS A 79 -1.59 7.91 -4.25
N ARG A 80 -1.34 7.22 -5.38
CA ARG A 80 -2.40 6.79 -6.31
C ARG A 80 -3.41 5.89 -5.61
N LEU A 81 -2.93 4.87 -4.91
CA LEU A 81 -3.79 3.90 -4.25
C LEU A 81 -4.51 4.51 -3.03
N THR A 82 -3.87 5.39 -2.27
CA THR A 82 -4.52 6.11 -1.18
C THR A 82 -5.66 6.99 -1.70
N LEU A 83 -5.42 7.75 -2.78
CA LEU A 83 -6.46 8.55 -3.42
C LEU A 83 -7.60 7.68 -3.95
N ALA A 84 -7.30 6.56 -4.60
CA ALA A 84 -8.31 5.63 -5.10
C ALA A 84 -9.16 5.04 -3.97
N ALA A 85 -8.55 4.71 -2.82
CA ALA A 85 -9.27 4.24 -1.64
C ALA A 85 -10.14 5.34 -1.03
N ALA A 86 -9.62 6.58 -0.93
CA ALA A 86 -10.39 7.73 -0.46
C ALA A 86 -11.65 7.94 -1.31
N VAL A 87 -11.50 8.01 -2.64
CA VAL A 87 -12.62 8.16 -3.58
C VAL A 87 -13.63 7.04 -3.42
N LYS A 88 -13.18 5.78 -3.28
CA LYS A 88 -14.06 4.62 -3.09
C LYS A 88 -14.89 4.69 -1.81
N GLU A 89 -14.35 5.28 -0.75
CA GLU A 89 -15.04 5.41 0.55
C GLU A 89 -15.72 6.78 0.73
N GLY A 90 -15.74 7.63 -0.29
CA GLY A 90 -16.35 8.97 -0.21
C GLY A 90 -15.53 10.00 0.58
N LEU A 91 -14.26 9.73 0.86
CA LEU A 91 -13.33 10.63 1.54
C LEU A 91 -12.64 11.57 0.54
N LYS A 92 -12.18 12.71 1.02
CA LYS A 92 -11.23 13.57 0.30
C LYS A 92 -9.81 13.04 0.45
N CYS A 93 -8.90 13.52 -0.40
CA CYS A 93 -7.49 13.17 -0.28
C CYS A 93 -6.58 14.34 -0.64
N ARG A 94 -5.65 14.68 0.26
CA ARG A 94 -4.57 15.64 0.03
C ARG A 94 -3.24 14.89 -0.09
N LEU A 95 -2.47 15.21 -1.11
CA LEU A 95 -1.18 14.56 -1.39
C LEU A 95 -0.03 15.54 -1.13
N VAL A 96 0.99 15.09 -0.42
CA VAL A 96 2.27 15.79 -0.29
C VAL A 96 3.33 15.06 -1.10
N LEU A 97 3.71 15.63 -2.25
CA LEU A 97 4.61 15.00 -3.20
C LEU A 97 6.03 15.53 -3.08
N GLU A 98 7.02 14.65 -3.10
CA GLU A 98 8.44 15.01 -3.01
C GLU A 98 9.11 14.97 -4.39
N GLU A 99 9.76 16.07 -4.77
CA GLU A 99 10.67 16.17 -5.92
C GLU A 99 12.05 15.61 -5.59
N ARG A 100 12.16 14.28 -5.49
CA ARG A 100 13.45 13.59 -5.33
C ARG A 100 14.42 13.84 -6.48
N VAL A 101 13.87 14.13 -7.65
CA VAL A 101 14.59 14.70 -8.78
C VAL A 101 14.11 16.16 -8.89
N PRO A 102 15.01 17.15 -8.81
CA PRO A 102 14.61 18.56 -8.88
C PRO A 102 13.81 18.89 -10.14
N LYS A 103 12.72 19.67 -10.01
CA LYS A 103 11.88 20.13 -11.13
C LYS A 103 11.27 18.99 -11.96
N SER A 104 10.98 17.86 -11.32
CA SER A 104 10.37 16.68 -11.96
C SER A 104 8.85 16.68 -11.92
N TYR A 105 8.23 17.53 -11.11
CA TYR A 105 6.78 17.64 -11.04
C TYR A 105 6.23 18.31 -12.30
N ASN A 106 5.27 17.63 -12.94
CA ASN A 106 4.48 18.20 -14.02
C ASN A 106 3.03 17.74 -13.84
N PRO A 107 2.07 18.66 -13.62
CA PRO A 107 0.66 18.31 -13.41
C PRO A 107 -0.02 17.70 -14.66
N GLN A 108 0.59 17.84 -15.83
CA GLN A 108 0.12 17.23 -17.09
C GLN A 108 0.88 15.94 -17.45
N ALA A 109 1.79 15.46 -16.59
CA ALA A 109 2.52 14.22 -16.83
C ALA A 109 1.59 13.01 -16.89
N SER A 110 1.99 12.02 -17.69
CA SER A 110 1.34 10.70 -17.74
C SER A 110 1.58 9.89 -16.46
N GLY A 111 1.05 8.68 -16.41
CA GLY A 111 1.23 7.78 -15.26
C GLY A 111 0.42 8.22 -14.04
N ASN A 112 1.04 8.18 -12.85
CA ASN A 112 0.32 8.42 -11.60
C ASN A 112 -0.17 9.86 -11.46
N ASN A 113 0.54 10.86 -11.98
CA ASN A 113 0.07 12.26 -12.00
C ASN A 113 -1.23 12.42 -12.79
N PHE A 114 -1.32 11.81 -13.97
CA PHE A 114 -2.56 11.76 -14.74
C PHE A 114 -3.70 11.13 -13.93
N LEU A 115 -3.43 10.04 -13.22
CA LEU A 115 -4.42 9.36 -12.36
C LEU A 115 -4.82 10.21 -11.14
N PHE A 116 -3.91 10.99 -10.54
CA PHE A 116 -4.26 11.90 -9.44
C PHE A 116 -5.30 12.93 -9.88
N ARG A 117 -5.12 13.49 -11.08
CA ARG A 117 -6.08 14.42 -11.67
C ARG A 117 -7.39 13.74 -12.04
N LEU A 118 -7.32 12.59 -12.72
CA LEU A 118 -8.50 11.87 -13.19
C LEU A 118 -9.41 11.42 -12.04
N LEU A 119 -8.83 11.01 -10.91
CA LEU A 119 -9.57 10.61 -9.71
C LEU A 119 -10.04 11.79 -8.86
N GLY A 120 -9.63 13.02 -9.16
CA GLY A 120 -10.08 14.22 -8.45
C GLY A 120 -9.44 14.40 -7.07
N THR A 121 -8.11 14.33 -7.00
CA THR A 121 -7.37 14.71 -5.78
C THR A 121 -7.77 16.11 -5.30
N GLU A 122 -7.98 16.29 -3.99
CA GLU A 122 -8.44 17.58 -3.44
C GLU A 122 -7.33 18.63 -3.53
N LYS A 123 -6.12 18.25 -3.13
CA LYS A 123 -4.96 19.12 -3.15
C LYS A 123 -3.68 18.32 -3.37
N ILE A 124 -2.72 18.93 -4.08
CA ILE A 124 -1.33 18.47 -4.16
C ILE A 124 -0.44 19.60 -3.62
N GLU A 125 0.37 19.29 -2.62
CA GLU A 125 1.49 20.12 -2.15
C GLU A 125 2.79 19.48 -2.67
N VAL A 126 3.68 20.26 -3.27
CA VAL A 126 4.96 19.75 -3.81
C VAL A 126 6.12 20.28 -2.98
N MET A 127 6.93 19.36 -2.47
CA MET A 127 8.06 19.62 -1.59
C MET A 127 9.38 19.32 -2.31
N PRO A 128 10.44 20.12 -2.09
CA PRO A 128 11.78 19.78 -2.56
C PRO A 128 12.27 18.43 -2.00
N GLY A 129 13.15 17.74 -2.73
CA GLY A 129 13.79 16.51 -2.24
C GLY A 129 14.55 16.72 -0.93
N GLY A 130 14.41 15.77 0.00
CA GLY A 130 15.03 15.83 1.34
C GLY A 130 14.22 16.65 2.35
N SER A 131 13.01 17.09 2.00
CA SER A 131 12.11 17.77 2.92
C SER A 131 11.60 16.85 4.04
N ASP A 132 11.24 17.44 5.18
CA ASP A 132 10.49 16.72 6.21
C ASP A 132 9.03 16.51 5.76
N MET A 133 8.79 15.36 5.16
CA MET A 133 7.48 15.00 4.63
C MET A 133 6.45 14.74 5.73
N MET A 134 6.87 14.36 6.95
CA MET A 134 5.93 14.14 8.06
C MET A 134 5.42 15.49 8.56
N ALA A 135 6.32 16.43 8.84
CA ALA A 135 5.95 17.79 9.24
C ALA A 135 5.06 18.48 8.18
N ALA A 136 5.33 18.23 6.89
CA ALA A 136 4.48 18.74 5.82
C ALA A 136 3.05 18.14 5.83
N MET A 137 2.90 16.86 6.14
CA MET A 137 1.57 16.23 6.29
C MET A 137 0.85 16.71 7.54
N GLU A 138 1.55 16.91 8.66
CA GLU A 138 0.99 17.50 9.89
C GLU A 138 0.46 18.90 9.63
N LYS A 139 1.22 19.72 8.89
CA LYS A 139 0.75 21.05 8.47
C LYS A 139 -0.52 21.00 7.61
N GLU A 140 -0.70 19.99 6.77
CA GLU A 140 -1.96 19.81 6.04
C GLU A 140 -3.10 19.35 6.95
N ALA A 141 -2.82 18.56 7.98
CA ALA A 141 -3.81 18.17 8.99
C ALA A 141 -4.26 19.38 9.81
N ASP A 142 -3.34 20.26 10.22
CA ASP A 142 -3.66 21.50 10.93
C ASP A 142 -4.54 22.44 10.09
N LYS A 143 -4.26 22.55 8.78
CA LYS A 143 -5.10 23.32 7.85
C LYS A 143 -6.53 22.76 7.80
N LEU A 144 -6.68 21.44 7.71
CA LEU A 144 -7.99 20.79 7.74
C LEU A 144 -8.70 21.03 9.09
N ALA A 145 -7.98 20.91 10.20
CA ALA A 145 -8.53 21.16 11.52
C ALA A 145 -9.04 22.61 11.67
N ALA A 146 -8.31 23.60 11.14
CA ALA A 146 -8.75 24.99 11.10
C ALA A 146 -10.00 25.22 10.22
N GLU A 147 -10.25 24.35 9.24
CA GLU A 147 -11.48 24.32 8.44
C GLU A 147 -12.63 23.54 9.14
N GLY A 148 -12.43 23.04 10.37
CA GLY A 148 -13.41 22.20 11.08
C GLY A 148 -13.49 20.76 10.55
N ARG A 149 -12.47 20.32 9.82
CA ARG A 149 -12.39 18.99 9.19
C ARG A 149 -11.37 18.10 9.89
N LYS A 150 -11.49 16.80 9.71
CA LYS A 150 -10.61 15.79 10.30
C LYS A 150 -9.79 15.09 9.23
N GLY A 151 -8.51 15.45 9.18
CA GLY A 151 -7.50 14.76 8.38
C GLY A 151 -6.94 13.53 9.09
N TYR A 152 -6.72 12.44 8.35
CA TYR A 152 -6.03 11.24 8.81
C TYR A 152 -4.72 11.06 8.02
N ILE A 153 -3.59 11.05 8.72
CA ILE A 153 -2.27 10.90 8.10
C ILE A 153 -1.95 9.43 7.88
N ILE A 154 -1.66 9.09 6.62
CA ILE A 154 -1.09 7.80 6.22
C ILE A 154 0.39 8.02 5.91
N PRO A 155 1.32 7.42 6.69
CA PRO A 155 2.74 7.62 6.47
C PRO A 155 3.19 7.00 5.15
N GLY A 156 4.33 7.46 4.63
CA GLY A 156 4.91 7.02 3.36
C GLY A 156 4.86 5.50 3.14
N GLY A 157 4.06 5.08 2.15
CA GLY A 157 3.89 3.68 1.77
C GLY A 157 3.00 2.87 2.71
N GLY A 158 2.21 3.52 3.56
CA GLY A 158 1.35 2.91 4.57
C GLY A 158 2.13 2.09 5.57
N SER A 159 3.35 2.52 5.91
CA SER A 159 4.27 1.73 6.72
C SER A 159 4.23 2.14 8.18
N ASN A 160 3.27 1.57 8.89
CA ASN A 160 3.15 1.55 10.34
C ASN A 160 2.59 0.18 10.77
N SER A 161 2.31 -0.01 12.05
CA SER A 161 1.77 -1.27 12.58
C SER A 161 0.43 -1.65 11.93
N ILE A 162 -0.49 -0.69 11.78
CA ILE A 162 -1.82 -0.90 11.18
C ILE A 162 -1.71 -1.32 9.70
N GLY A 163 -0.90 -0.61 8.92
CA GLY A 163 -0.70 -0.93 7.50
C GLY A 163 0.05 -2.26 7.31
N ALA A 164 0.97 -2.61 8.21
CA ALA A 164 1.67 -3.89 8.17
C ALA A 164 0.71 -5.08 8.37
N THR A 165 -0.41 -4.90 9.08
CA THR A 165 -1.46 -5.92 9.24
C THR A 165 -1.99 -6.44 7.89
N GLY A 166 -1.98 -5.60 6.85
CA GLY A 166 -2.29 -6.02 5.47
C GLY A 166 -1.43 -7.17 4.95
N TYR A 167 -0.15 -7.18 5.32
CA TYR A 167 0.78 -8.23 4.94
C TYR A 167 0.87 -9.39 5.93
N VAL A 168 0.42 -9.19 7.18
CA VAL A 168 0.10 -10.30 8.09
C VAL A 168 -1.05 -11.14 7.53
N ALA A 169 -2.10 -10.49 7.01
CA ALA A 169 -3.20 -11.17 6.31
C ALA A 169 -2.71 -11.88 5.04
N CYS A 170 -1.76 -11.28 4.31
CA CYS A 170 -1.14 -11.90 3.14
C CYS A 170 -0.38 -13.19 3.50
N ALA A 171 0.31 -13.22 4.65
CA ALA A 171 1.00 -14.42 5.10
C ALA A 171 0.03 -15.58 5.39
N GLN A 172 -1.13 -15.30 6.01
CA GLN A 172 -2.20 -16.31 6.19
C GLN A 172 -2.76 -16.78 4.84
N GLU A 173 -2.97 -15.85 3.91
CA GLU A 173 -3.40 -16.16 2.55
C GLU A 173 -2.39 -17.06 1.80
N LEU A 174 -1.09 -16.78 1.93
CA LEU A 174 -0.02 -17.60 1.34
C LEU A 174 0.02 -19.00 1.96
N GLN A 175 -0.07 -19.12 3.29
CA GLN A 175 -0.08 -20.43 3.97
C GLN A 175 -1.22 -21.33 3.47
N GLU A 176 -2.41 -20.76 3.30
CA GLU A 176 -3.56 -21.48 2.75
C GLU A 176 -3.31 -21.88 1.29
N GLN A 177 -2.78 -20.97 0.46
CA GLN A 177 -2.45 -21.28 -0.94
C GLN A 177 -1.34 -22.34 -1.09
N PHE A 178 -0.36 -22.36 -0.19
CA PHE A 178 0.69 -23.40 -0.20
C PHE A 178 0.09 -24.76 0.09
N PHE A 179 -0.80 -24.86 1.08
CA PHE A 179 -1.52 -26.09 1.39
C PHE A 179 -2.40 -26.55 0.22
N ASP A 180 -3.25 -25.66 -0.29
CA ASP A 180 -4.21 -25.98 -1.37
C ASP A 180 -3.52 -26.45 -2.65
N GLN A 181 -2.31 -25.94 -2.93
CA GLN A 181 -1.53 -26.29 -4.13
C GLN A 181 -0.49 -27.38 -3.88
N GLY A 182 -0.36 -27.90 -2.66
CA GLY A 182 0.68 -28.88 -2.31
C GLY A 182 2.11 -28.36 -2.47
N LEU A 183 2.33 -27.06 -2.25
CA LEU A 183 3.62 -26.39 -2.43
C LEU A 183 4.41 -26.32 -1.12
N VAL A 184 5.69 -26.68 -1.22
CA VAL A 184 6.70 -26.37 -0.19
C VAL A 184 7.57 -25.24 -0.74
N ILE A 185 7.58 -24.11 -0.03
CA ILE A 185 8.34 -22.92 -0.44
C ILE A 185 9.58 -22.78 0.45
N ASP A 186 10.76 -22.76 -0.17
CA ASP A 186 12.03 -22.66 0.55
C ASP A 186 12.44 -21.22 0.89
N ARG A 187 12.00 -20.25 0.08
CA ARG A 187 12.41 -18.84 0.17
C ARG A 187 11.29 -17.92 -0.30
N LEU A 188 11.14 -16.77 0.37
CA LEU A 188 10.30 -15.68 -0.13
C LEU A 188 11.14 -14.45 -0.42
N VAL A 189 11.02 -13.91 -1.64
CA VAL A 189 11.72 -12.68 -2.05
C VAL A 189 10.73 -11.54 -2.15
N VAL A 190 11.03 -10.42 -1.51
CA VAL A 190 10.17 -9.22 -1.54
C VAL A 190 10.97 -7.93 -1.62
N ALA A 191 10.57 -7.04 -2.53
CA ALA A 191 11.16 -5.71 -2.63
C ALA A 191 10.86 -4.88 -1.37
N SER A 192 11.89 -4.27 -0.79
CA SER A 192 11.79 -3.50 0.44
C SER A 192 12.12 -2.02 0.20
N GLY A 193 11.08 -1.17 0.22
CA GLY A 193 11.21 0.28 0.19
C GLY A 193 11.00 0.86 1.59
N SER A 194 9.78 1.34 1.89
CA SER A 194 9.39 1.79 3.23
C SER A 194 9.11 0.65 4.22
N THR A 195 9.66 -0.55 3.99
CA THR A 195 9.68 -1.76 4.86
C THR A 195 8.34 -2.41 5.29
N GLY A 196 7.20 -1.72 5.33
CA GLY A 196 5.97 -2.28 5.93
C GLY A 196 5.36 -3.50 5.23
N THR A 197 5.73 -3.81 3.98
CA THR A 197 5.36 -5.10 3.35
C THR A 197 6.18 -6.23 3.98
N HIS A 198 7.50 -6.05 4.04
CA HIS A 198 8.42 -7.03 4.60
C HIS A 198 8.12 -7.28 6.09
N ALA A 199 7.93 -6.22 6.87
CA ALA A 199 7.60 -6.33 8.29
C ALA A 199 6.29 -7.12 8.54
N GLY A 200 5.25 -6.86 7.73
CA GLY A 200 3.98 -7.58 7.83
C GLY A 200 4.10 -9.06 7.45
N LEU A 201 4.85 -9.38 6.39
CA LEU A 201 5.10 -10.77 5.99
C LEU A 201 5.88 -11.53 7.05
N LEU A 202 6.96 -10.94 7.59
CA LEU A 202 7.76 -11.56 8.64
C LEU A 202 6.92 -11.81 9.90
N THR A 203 6.18 -10.81 10.36
CA THR A 203 5.27 -10.95 11.51
C THR A 203 4.20 -12.01 11.25
N GLY A 204 3.66 -12.02 10.03
CA GLY A 204 2.71 -13.00 9.53
C GLY A 204 3.22 -14.43 9.61
N PHE A 205 4.40 -14.68 9.05
CA PHE A 205 5.01 -16.01 9.02
C PHE A 205 5.40 -16.49 10.42
N VAL A 206 6.02 -15.64 11.24
CA VAL A 206 6.33 -15.98 12.63
C VAL A 206 5.04 -16.33 13.41
N GLY A 207 4.01 -15.49 13.32
CA GLY A 207 2.75 -15.72 14.06
C GLY A 207 1.88 -16.87 13.52
N CYS A 208 2.22 -17.42 12.34
CA CYS A 208 1.59 -18.61 11.75
C CYS A 208 2.49 -19.85 11.78
N ASN A 209 3.67 -19.78 12.41
CA ASN A 209 4.69 -20.83 12.41
C ASN A 209 5.09 -21.31 10.99
N VAL A 210 5.13 -20.38 10.04
CA VAL A 210 5.60 -20.64 8.67
C VAL A 210 7.11 -20.40 8.64
N ASN A 211 7.89 -21.49 8.62
CA ASN A 211 9.35 -21.45 8.69
C ASN A 211 9.99 -21.25 7.31
N ILE A 212 9.69 -20.12 6.67
CA ILE A 212 10.28 -19.70 5.40
C ILE A 212 11.12 -18.45 5.66
N PRO A 213 12.44 -18.46 5.41
CA PRO A 213 13.24 -17.25 5.46
C PRO A 213 13.06 -16.37 4.21
#